data_AF-A0A967TD36-F1
#
_entry.id   AF-A0A967TD36-F1
#
_cell.length_a   1.000
_cell.length_b   1.000
_cell.length_c   1.000
_cell.angle_alpha   90.00
_cell.angle_beta   90.00
_cell.angle_gamma   90.00
#
_symmetry.space_group_name_H-M   'P 1'
#
loop_
_entity.id
_entity.type
_entity.pdbx_description
1 polymer ?
#
loop_
_entity_poly.entity_id
_entity_poly.type
_entity_poly.pdbx_seq_one_letter_code
_entity_poly.pdbx_strand_id
1 'polypeptide(L)' 'SGFRLQVKPGLQTWVTRLWTEKPARYSRALLETLALIAYRQPITRGEIEEVRGVSLSSNIIRT' A
#
# COMPACT_ATOMS: atom_id res chain seq x y z
N SER A 1 10.45 -6.97 42.54
CA SER A 1 10.47 -5.55 42.12
C SER A 1 11.43 -5.41 40.95
N GLY A 2 11.07 -4.64 39.91
CA GLY A 2 11.86 -4.56 38.69
C GLY A 2 11.93 -3.13 38.16
N PHE A 3 13.04 -2.81 37.49
CA PHE A 3 13.23 -1.55 36.78
C PHE A 3 12.97 -1.77 35.29
N ARG A 4 12.43 -0.75 34.62
CA ARG A 4 12.35 -0.73 33.15
C ARG A 4 12.84 0.60 32.63
N LEU A 5 13.43 0.57 31.45
CA LEU A 5 13.74 1.79 30.70
C LEU A 5 12.47 2.28 29.99
N GLN A 6 12.27 3.60 30.00
CA GLN A 6 11.18 4.27 29.30
C GLN A 6 11.74 5.50 28.59
N VAL A 7 11.08 5.86 27.49
CA VAL A 7 11.39 7.08 26.74
C VAL A 7 10.76 8.28 27.46
N LYS A 8 11.46 9.43 27.48
CA LYS A 8 10.91 10.67 28.03
C LYS A 8 9.60 11.05 27.32
N PRO A 9 8.54 11.51 28.02
CA PRO A 9 7.23 11.80 27.41
C PRO A 9 7.28 12.72 26.19
N GLY A 10 8.14 13.74 26.19
CA GLY A 10 8.29 14.68 25.07
C GLY A 10 8.87 14.08 23.78
N LEU A 11 9.47 12.89 23.83
CA LEU A 11 10.05 12.21 22.67
C LEU A 11 9.11 11.16 22.06
N GLN A 12 7.95 10.91 22.68
CA GLN A 12 7.03 9.86 22.25
C GLN A 12 6.62 10.01 20.78
N THR A 13 6.27 11.23 20.35
CA THR A 13 5.85 11.53 18.97
C THR A 13 6.89 11.15 17.92
N TRP A 14 8.19 11.25 18.26
CA TRP A 14 9.28 10.93 17.35
C TRP A 14 9.63 9.46 17.37
N VAL A 15 9.69 8.86 18.57
CA VAL A 15 10.04 7.44 18.72
C VAL A 15 8.98 6.52 18.11
N THR A 16 7.68 6.87 18.20
CA THR A 16 6.62 6.06 17.58
C THR A 16 6.77 5.98 16.06
N ARG A 17 7.36 6.98 15.39
CA ARG A 17 7.59 6.93 13.94
C ARG A 17 8.67 5.95 13.51
N LEU A 18 9.60 5.62 14.43
CA LEU A 18 10.61 4.60 14.20
C LEU A 18 10.02 3.19 14.23
N TRP A 19 8.80 3.06 14.76
CA TRP A 19 8.03 1.83 14.72
C TRP A 19 7.44 1.65 13.32
N THR A 20 8.26 1.15 12.40
CA THR A 20 7.81 0.82 11.05
C THR A 20 7.09 -0.52 11.08
N GLU A 21 5.76 -0.51 11.10
CA GLU A 21 5.02 -1.71 10.70
C GLU A 21 5.42 -2.03 9.26
N LYS A 22 5.74 -3.30 8.99
CA LYS A 22 6.01 -3.73 7.61
C LYS A 22 4.77 -3.39 6.79
N PRO A 23 4.87 -2.52 5.77
CA PRO A 23 3.72 -2.22 4.93
C PRO A 23 3.24 -3.52 4.30
N ALA A 24 1.91 -3.66 4.20
CA ALA A 24 1.32 -4.80 3.54
C ALA A 24 1.90 -4.92 2.13
N ARG A 25 2.33 -6.13 1.75
CA ARG A 25 2.85 -6.35 0.41
C ARG A 25 1.70 -6.23 -0.59
N TYR A 26 1.86 -5.37 -1.59
CA TYR A 26 0.93 -5.30 -2.70
C TYR A 26 0.96 -6.59 -3.50
N SER A 27 -0.21 -7.02 -3.97
CA SER A 27 -0.31 -8.17 -4.87
C SER A 27 0.25 -7.83 -6.24
N ARG A 28 0.70 -8.85 -6.96
CA ARG A 28 1.17 -8.71 -8.35
C ARG A 28 0.08 -8.09 -9.25
N ALA A 29 -1.16 -8.55 -9.10
CA ALA A 29 -2.30 -8.04 -9.86
C ALA A 29 -2.55 -6.54 -9.63
N LEU A 30 -2.34 -6.04 -8.41
CA LEU A 30 -2.45 -4.60 -8.12
C LEU A 30 -1.34 -3.83 -8.83
N LEU A 31 -0.08 -4.28 -8.72
CA LEU A 31 1.05 -3.60 -9.35
C LEU A 31 0.97 -3.59 -10.89
N GLU A 32 0.50 -4.68 -11.50
CA GLU A 32 0.24 -4.73 -12.95
C GLU A 32 -0.86 -3.72 -13.36
N THR A 33 -1.90 -3.57 -12.54
CA THR A 33 -2.95 -2.54 -12.77
C THR A 33 -2.36 -1.14 -12.67
N LEU A 34 -1.58 -0.87 -11.61
CA LEU A 34 -0.96 0.42 -11.37
C LEU A 34 -0.01 0.82 -12.52
N ALA A 35 0.75 -0.13 -13.06
CA ALA A 35 1.62 0.11 -14.20
C ALA A 35 0.83 0.53 -15.44
N LEU A 36 -0.30 -0.13 -15.75
CA LEU A 36 -1.15 0.27 -16.87
C LEU A 36 -1.71 1.68 -16.69
N ILE A 37 -2.16 2.01 -15.49
CA ILE A 37 -2.66 3.35 -15.16
C ILE A 37 -1.54 4.39 -15.33
N ALA A 38 -0.38 4.18 -14.72
CA ALA A 38 0.72 5.15 -14.72
C ALA A 38 1.24 5.49 -16.13
N TYR A 39 1.23 4.53 -17.05
CA TYR A 39 1.82 4.70 -18.39
C TYR A 39 0.80 4.86 -19.51
N ARG A 40 -0.48 4.56 -19.28
CA ARG A 40 -1.54 4.65 -20.32
C ARG A 40 -2.73 5.50 -19.93
N GLN A 41 -2.64 6.28 -18.85
CA GLN A 41 -3.67 7.28 -18.57
C GLN A 41 -3.83 8.27 -19.75
N PRO A 42 -5.07 8.60 -20.14
CA PRO A 42 -6.35 8.11 -19.60
C PRO A 42 -6.70 6.69 -20.11
N ILE A 43 -7.02 5.78 -19.19
CA ILE A 43 -7.43 4.39 -19.49
C ILE A 43 -8.64 4.00 -18.62
N THR A 44 -9.55 3.24 -19.18
CA THR A 44 -10.78 2.75 -18.54
C THR A 44 -10.60 1.36 -17.93
N ARG A 45 -11.51 0.97 -17.03
CA ARG A 45 -11.51 -0.37 -16.45
C ARG A 45 -11.60 -1.47 -17.52
N GLY A 46 -12.43 -1.27 -18.55
CA GLY A 46 -12.61 -2.24 -19.62
C GLY A 46 -11.32 -2.49 -20.40
N GLU A 47 -10.59 -1.42 -20.73
CA GLU A 47 -9.29 -1.50 -21.42
C GLU A 47 -8.22 -2.18 -20.55
N ILE A 48 -8.22 -1.96 -19.23
CA ILE A 48 -7.30 -2.65 -18.33
C ILE A 48 -7.62 -4.16 -18.27
N GLU A 49 -8.91 -4.53 -18.17
CA GLU A 49 -9.35 -5.93 -18.17
C GLU A 49 -9.03 -6.63 -19.49
N GLU A 50 -9.19 -5.94 -20.62
CA GLU A 50 -8.83 -6.43 -21.96
C GLU A 50 -7.33 -6.73 -22.07
N VAL A 51 -6.46 -5.81 -21.64
CA VAL A 51 -5.00 -6.01 -21.68
C VAL A 51 -4.55 -7.11 -20.72
N ARG A 52 -5.21 -7.25 -19.56
CA ARG A 52 -4.88 -8.26 -18.55
C ARG A 52 -5.49 -9.63 -18.82
N GLY A 53 -6.52 -9.71 -19.64
CA GLY A 53 -7.28 -10.93 -19.93
C GLY A 53 -8.01 -11.53 -18.71
N VAL A 54 -8.12 -10.79 -17.60
CA VAL A 54 -8.76 -11.23 -16.35
C VAL A 54 -9.59 -10.09 -15.75
N SER A 55 -10.72 -10.44 -15.13
CA SER A 55 -11.55 -9.45 -14.43
C SER A 55 -10.81 -8.84 -13.24
N LEU A 56 -10.91 -7.52 -13.08
CA LEU A 56 -10.34 -6.81 -11.95
C LEU A 56 -11.30 -6.88 -10.76
N SER A 57 -10.76 -7.20 -9.58
CA SER A 57 -11.53 -7.06 -8.35
C SER A 57 -11.75 -5.58 -8.03
N SER A 58 -12.94 -5.24 -7.55
CA SER A 58 -13.31 -3.88 -7.18
C SER A 58 -12.39 -3.29 -6.09
N ASN A 59 -11.79 -4.13 -5.25
CA ASN A 59 -10.85 -3.71 -4.21
C ASN A 59 -9.54 -3.14 -4.78
N ILE A 60 -9.09 -3.60 -5.96
CA ILE A 60 -7.85 -3.09 -6.57
C ILE A 60 -8.01 -1.65 -7.07
N ILE A 61 -9.23 -1.25 -7.46
CA ILE A 61 -9.53 0.09 -7.99
C ILE A 61 -9.78 1.10 -6.86
N ARG A 62 -10.21 0.64 -5.68
CA ARG A 62 -10.59 1.50 -4.54
C ARG A 62 -9.42 1.79 -3.57
N THR A 63 -8.34 1.01 -3.63
CA THR A 63 -7.16 1.18 -2.77
C THR A 63 -6.35 2.40 -3.21
#